data_AF-A0A2V7IFF0-F1
#
_entry.id   AF-A0A2V7IFF0-F1
#
_cell.length_a   1.000
_cell.length_b   1.000
_cell.length_c   1.000
_cell.angle_alpha   90.00
_cell.angle_beta   90.00
_cell.angle_gamma   90.00
#
_symmetry.space_group_name_H-M   'P 1'
#
loop_
_entity.id
_entity.type
_entity.pdbx_description
1 polymer ?
#
loop_
_entity_poly.entity_id
_entity_poly.type
_entity_poly.pdbx_seq_one_letter_code
_entity_poly.pdbx_strand_id
1 'polypeptide(L)' 'RAYEERFGHVFLISATGRTADEMLVALRGRLTNDPATELRVAAEEQAKITRLRLGKLVVS' A
#
# COMPACT_ATOMS: atom_id res chain seq x y z
N ARG A 1 -10.25 -4.72 9.29
CA ARG A 1 -11.38 -3.84 9.62
C ARG A 1 -10.91 -2.51 10.18
N ALA A 2 -10.18 -2.46 11.30
CA ALA A 2 -9.68 -1.19 11.88
C ALA A 2 -9.06 -0.18 10.88
N TYR A 3 -8.30 -0.66 9.88
CA TYR A 3 -7.73 0.21 8.85
C TYR A 3 -8.80 0.86 7.96
N GLU A 4 -9.73 0.07 7.42
CA GLU A 4 -10.83 0.55 6.58
C GLU A 4 -11.78 1.47 7.37
N GLU A 5 -12.04 1.14 8.64
CA GLU A 5 -12.84 1.97 9.53
C GLU A 5 -12.19 3.34 9.79
N ARG A 6 -10.86 3.40 9.89
CA ARG A 6 -10.11 4.65 10.13
C ARG A 6 -9.95 5.50 8.87
N PHE A 7 -9.67 4.87 7.73
CA PHE A 7 -9.26 5.59 6.51
C PHE A 7 -10.29 5.55 5.38
N GLY A 8 -11.35 4.76 5.49
CA GLY A 8 -12.43 4.69 4.49
C GLY A 8 -12.04 3.93 3.21
N HIS A 9 -10.89 3.27 3.18
CA HIS A 9 -10.43 2.47 2.05
C HIS A 9 -9.63 1.25 2.51
N VAL A 10 -9.49 0.27 1.62
CA VAL A 10 -8.71 -0.93 1.87
C VAL A 10 -7.23 -0.59 2.09
N PHE A 11 -6.54 -1.43 2.88
CA PHE A 11 -5.09 -1.34 3.00
C PHE A 11 -4.42 -1.71 1.68
N LEU A 12 -3.62 -0.80 1.14
CA LEU A 12 -2.93 -0.97 -0.13
C LEU A 12 -1.41 -0.92 0.07
N ILE A 13 -0.71 -1.93 -0.42
CA ILE A 13 0.75 -2.03 -0.36
C ILE A 13 1.28 -2.79 -1.59
N SER A 14 2.40 -2.34 -2.15
CA SER A 14 3.15 -3.10 -3.14
C SER A 14 3.83 -4.28 -2.45
N ALA A 15 3.29 -5.47 -2.64
CA ALA A 15 3.79 -6.71 -2.05
C ALA A 15 5.11 -7.21 -2.66
N THR A 16 5.55 -6.67 -3.80
CA THR A 16 6.77 -7.09 -4.47
C THR A 16 7.98 -7.02 -3.54
N GLY A 17 8.64 -8.16 -3.32
CA GLY A 17 9.83 -8.27 -2.49
C GLY A 17 9.58 -8.17 -0.98
N ARG A 18 8.32 -8.24 -0.52
CA ARG A 18 7.97 -8.19 0.90
C ARG A 18 7.44 -9.53 1.40
N THR A 19 7.80 -9.87 2.63
CA THR A 19 7.25 -10.98 3.40
C THR A 19 5.90 -10.60 4.03
N ALA A 20 5.15 -11.62 4.49
CA ALA A 20 3.90 -11.39 5.21
C ALA A 20 4.10 -10.59 6.50
N ASP A 21 5.19 -10.84 7.23
CA ASP A 21 5.51 -10.13 8.47
C ASP A 21 5.84 -8.66 8.23
N GLU A 22 6.60 -8.36 7.17
CA GLU A 22 6.88 -6.97 6.78
C GLU A 22 5.59 -6.23 6.39
N MET A 23 4.66 -6.90 5.71
CA MET A 23 3.36 -6.31 5.40
C MET A 23 2.51 -6.08 6.65
N LEU A 24 2.54 -7.00 7.62
CA LEU A 24 1.85 -6.84 8.89
C LEU A 24 2.43 -5.69 9.73
N VAL A 25 3.76 -5.57 9.79
CA VAL A 25 4.44 -4.45 10.45
C VAL A 25 4.08 -3.13 9.76
N ALA A 26 4.08 -3.08 8.43
CA ALA A 26 3.69 -1.90 7.68
C ALA A 26 2.23 -1.50 7.94
N LEU A 27 1.30 -2.47 7.96
CA LEU A 27 -0.11 -2.24 8.30
C LEU A 27 -0.25 -1.62 9.69
N ARG A 28 0.40 -2.23 10.69
CA ARG A 28 0.34 -1.77 12.09
C ARG A 28 0.96 -0.38 12.27
N GLY A 29 2.08 -0.11 11.59
CA GLY A 29 2.71 1.21 11.60
C GLY A 29 1.83 2.27 10.95
N ARG A 30 1.21 1.97 9.81
CA ARG A 30 0.36 2.90 9.07
C ARG A 30 -0.96 3.24 9.77
N LEU A 31 -1.42 2.37 10.67
CA LEU A 31 -2.56 2.69 11.54
C LEU A 31 -2.31 3.90 12.44
N THR A 32 -1.07 4.36 12.66
CA THR A 32 -0.81 5.55 13.49
C THR A 32 -0.80 6.86 12.69
N ASN A 33 -0.78 6.80 11.36
CA ASN A 33 -0.76 7.97 10.48
C ASN A 33 -2.04 8.80 10.60
N ASP A 34 -1.93 10.11 10.39
CA ASP A 34 -3.09 10.94 10.08
C ASP A 34 -3.64 10.59 8.67
N PRO A 35 -4.92 10.86 8.39
CA PRO A 35 -5.53 10.48 7.12
C PRO A 35 -4.86 11.07 5.88
N ALA A 36 -4.31 12.28 5.95
CA ALA A 36 -3.66 12.92 4.80
C ALA A 36 -2.32 12.27 4.49
N THR A 37 -1.52 11.98 5.52
CA THR A 37 -0.29 11.20 5.40
C THR A 37 -0.58 9.82 4.83
N GLU A 38 -1.62 9.14 5.34
CA GLU A 38 -1.95 7.79 4.89
C GLU A 38 -2.42 7.76 3.44
N LEU A 39 -3.24 8.73 3.02
CA LEU A 39 -3.67 8.84 1.62
C LEU A 39 -2.47 8.99 0.67
N ARG A 40 -1.47 9.80 1.05
CA ARG A 40 -0.23 9.95 0.27
C ARG A 40 0.56 8.64 0.18
N VAL A 41 0.71 7.93 1.31
CA VAL A 41 1.41 6.64 1.34
C VAL A 41 0.68 5.61 0.48
N ALA A 42 -0.64 5.52 0.57
CA ALA A 42 -1.44 4.62 -0.25
C ALA A 42 -1.29 4.94 -1.76
N ALA A 43 -1.28 6.22 -2.13
CA ALA A 43 -1.05 6.65 -3.50
C ALA A 43 0.35 6.26 -4.02
N GLU A 44 1.38 6.39 -3.19
CA GLU A 44 2.74 5.94 -3.52
C GLU A 44 2.83 4.42 -3.73
N GLU A 45 2.17 3.63 -2.88
CA GLU A 45 2.08 2.18 -3.06
C GLU A 45 1.31 1.80 -4.33
N GLN A 46 0.21 2.50 -4.64
CA GLN A 46 -0.52 2.33 -5.91
C GLN A 46 0.38 2.64 -7.11
N ALA A 47 1.17 3.72 -7.06
CA ALA A 47 2.08 4.08 -8.13
C ALA A 47 3.15 3.00 -8.38
N LYS A 48 3.67 2.36 -7.33
CA LYS A 48 4.60 1.21 -7.44
C LYS A 48 3.93 0.03 -8.15
N ILE A 49 2.72 -0.33 -7.74
CA ILE A 49 1.94 -1.41 -8.36
C ILE A 49 1.68 -1.12 -9.84
N THR A 50 1.23 0.10 -10.16
CA THR A 50 0.98 0.54 -11.54
C THR A 50 2.24 0.45 -12.40
N ARG A 51 3.38 0.97 -11.91
CA ARG A 51 4.66 0.91 -12.63
C ARG A 51 5.08 -0.53 -12.93
N LEU A 52 4.97 -1.42 -11.95
CA LEU A 52 5.29 -2.84 -12.14
C LEU A 52 4.40 -3.50 -13.19
N ARG A 53 3.10 -3.19 -13.19
CA ARG A 53 2.16 -3.72 -14.19
C ARG A 53 2.43 -3.17 -15.58
N LEU A 54 2.65 -1.87 -15.72
CA LEU A 54 3.03 -1.25 -16.99
C LEU A 54 4.33 -1.84 -17.55
N GLY A 55 5.34 -2.04 -16.70
CA GLY A 55 6.60 -2.68 -17.11
C GLY A 55 6.39 -4.08 -17.69
N LYS A 56 5.44 -4.86 -17.16
CA LYS A 56 5.10 -6.18 -17.71
C LYS A 56 4.39 -6.11 -19.06
N LEU A 57 3.64 -5.04 -19.33
CA LEU A 57 2.92 -4.84 -20.60
C LEU A 57 3.82 -4.33 -21.73
N VAL A 58 4.93 -3.65 -21.41
CA VAL A 58 5.88 -3.14 -22.42
C VAL A 58 6.89 -4.21 -22.84
N VAL A 59 7.08 -5.23 -22.01
CA VAL A 59 8.01 -6.35 -22.26
C VAL A 59 7.27 -7.60 -22.78
N SER A 60 5.93 -7.56 -22.84
CA SER A 60 5.08 -8.62 -23.40
C SER A 60 4.92 -8.54 -24.90
#